data_AF-A0A379B181-F1
#
_entry.id   AF-A0A379B181-F1
#
_cell.length_a   1.000
_cell.length_b   1.000
_cell.length_c   1.000
_cell.angle_alpha   90.00
_cell.angle_beta   90.00
_cell.angle_gamma   90.00
#
_symmetry.space_group_name_H-M   'P 1'
#
loop_
_entity.id
_entity.type
_entity.pdbx_description
1 polymer ?
#
loop_
_entity_poly.entity_id
_entity_poly.type
_entity_poly.pdbx_seq_one_letter_code
_entity_poly.pdbx_strand_id
1 'polypeptide(L)'
;MYAGERFNTYSHLSGLILAAAGLMLMLLKTIGHGDGYRIFSVSVYGISLLLLYLSSSLYHGIAAGKLKSILKKTDHCMIYVLIAGSYTPFALVSLRNGPGWTVFSLSWLLAAAGIAQELTIGRKSENVCCLLRFIS
;
A
#
# COMPACT_ATOMS: atom_id res chain seq x y z
N MET A 1 -8.76 15.55 18.54
CA MET A 1 -7.54 15.13 17.84
C MET A 1 -6.37 15.32 18.78
N TYR A 2 -5.73 14.24 19.20
CA TYR A 2 -4.55 14.30 20.07
C TYR A 2 -3.37 14.94 19.31
N ALA A 3 -2.45 15.61 20.01
CA ALA A 3 -1.29 16.26 19.39
C ALA A 3 -0.43 15.29 18.54
N GLY A 4 -0.40 14.00 18.91
CA GLY A 4 0.29 12.95 18.16
C GLY A 4 -0.34 12.59 16.81
N GLU A 5 -1.67 12.72 16.64
CA GLU A 5 -2.33 12.43 15.36
C GLU A 5 -1.93 13.44 14.27
N ARG A 6 -1.67 14.70 14.65
CA ARG A 6 -1.28 15.75 13.69
C ARG A 6 0.11 15.50 13.09
N PHE A 7 1.07 15.09 13.92
CA PHE A 7 2.42 14.80 13.46
C PHE A 7 2.43 13.65 12.46
N ASN A 8 1.63 12.60 12.72
CA ASN A 8 1.52 11.48 11.80
C ASN A 8 0.92 11.90 10.45
N THR A 9 -0.12 12.73 10.45
CA THR A 9 -0.68 13.29 9.22
C THR A 9 0.35 14.07 8.40
N TYR A 10 1.17 14.91 9.03
CA TYR A 10 2.21 15.67 8.33
C TYR A 10 3.31 14.76 7.75
N SER A 11 3.76 13.74 8.49
CA SER A 11 4.74 12.78 8.01
C SER A 11 4.21 11.94 6.82
N HIS A 12 2.93 11.58 6.82
CA HIS A 12 2.34 10.87 5.70
C HIS A 12 2.10 11.76 4.48
N LEU A 13 1.70 13.03 4.69
CA LEU A 13 1.54 13.99 3.60
C LEU A 13 2.88 14.33 2.93
N SER A 14 3.95 14.53 3.72
CA SER A 14 5.29 14.73 3.15
C SER A 14 5.76 13.48 2.39
N GLY A 15 5.48 12.28 2.94
CA GLY A 15 5.69 11.01 2.26
C GLY A 15 4.95 10.92 0.91
N LEU A 16 3.70 11.36 0.85
CA LEU A 16 2.90 11.39 -0.38
C LEU A 16 3.52 12.29 -1.46
N ILE A 17 3.95 13.50 -1.07
CA ILE A 17 4.58 14.46 -1.98
C ILE A 17 5.91 13.91 -2.51
N LEU A 18 6.74 13.36 -1.62
CA LEU A 18 8.01 12.74 -2.00
C LEU A 18 7.81 11.52 -2.90
N ALA A 19 6.78 10.71 -2.64
CA ALA A 19 6.42 9.57 -3.47
C ALA A 19 5.98 10.00 -4.88
N ALA A 20 5.18 11.07 -4.98
CA ALA A 20 4.76 11.63 -6.27
C ALA A 20 5.95 12.16 -7.07
N ALA A 21 6.82 12.93 -6.43
CA ALA A 21 8.04 13.44 -7.04
C ALA A 21 8.97 12.29 -7.49
N GLY A 22 9.16 11.28 -6.64
CA GLY A 22 9.96 10.09 -6.94
C GLY A 22 9.43 9.32 -8.14
N LEU A 23 8.11 9.04 -8.18
CA LEU A 23 7.47 8.36 -9.32
C LEU A 23 7.65 9.18 -10.61
N MET A 24 7.41 10.49 -10.56
CA MET A 24 7.58 11.37 -11.71
C MET A 24 9.02 11.35 -12.24
N LEU A 25 10.02 11.48 -11.38
CA LEU A 25 11.43 11.43 -11.75
C LEU A 25 11.82 10.07 -12.35
N MET A 26 11.34 8.97 -11.77
CA MET A 26 11.61 7.63 -12.30
C MET A 26 10.98 7.43 -13.67
N LEU A 27 9.73 7.89 -13.88
CA LEU A 27 9.03 7.80 -15.18
C LEU A 27 9.74 8.63 -16.25
N LEU A 28 10.14 9.87 -15.95
CA LEU A 28 10.89 10.72 -16.88
C LEU A 28 12.19 10.04 -17.35
N LYS A 29 12.88 9.35 -16.44
CA LYS A 29 14.11 8.60 -16.77
C LYS A 29 13.84 7.34 -17.60
N THR A 30 12.70 6.68 -17.41
CA THR A 30 12.41 5.40 -18.08
C THR A 30 11.71 5.53 -19.42
N ILE A 31 10.85 6.54 -19.61
CA ILE A 31 10.11 6.74 -20.86
C ILE A 31 11.06 6.91 -22.06
N GLY A 32 12.16 7.65 -21.90
CA GLY A 32 13.14 7.87 -22.97
C GLY A 32 13.89 6.62 -23.43
N HIS A 33 13.83 5.51 -22.68
CA HIS A 33 14.52 4.25 -23.03
C HIS A 33 13.60 3.24 -23.73
N GLY A 34 12.28 3.46 -23.78
CA GLY A 34 11.33 2.57 -24.46
C GLY A 34 11.16 1.16 -23.87
N ASP A 35 11.73 0.88 -22.69
CA ASP A 35 11.65 -0.45 -22.06
C ASP A 35 10.36 -0.61 -21.24
N GLY A 36 9.36 -1.26 -21.83
CA GLY A 36 8.04 -1.48 -21.21
C GLY A 36 8.11 -2.15 -19.84
N TYR A 37 9.08 -3.05 -19.60
CA TYR A 37 9.27 -3.69 -18.30
C TYR A 37 9.65 -2.69 -17.21
N ARG A 38 10.52 -1.72 -17.54
CA ARG A 38 10.93 -0.69 -16.58
C ARG A 38 9.79 0.27 -16.27
N ILE A 39 9.06 0.70 -17.30
CA ILE A 39 7.91 1.61 -17.15
C ILE A 39 6.85 0.94 -16.27
N PHE A 40 6.47 -0.30 -16.58
CA PHE A 40 5.51 -1.06 -15.78
C PHE A 40 5.96 -1.20 -14.32
N SER A 41 7.19 -1.64 -14.10
CA SER A 41 7.68 -1.94 -12.75
C SER A 41 7.83 -0.72 -11.86
N VAL A 42 8.33 0.38 -12.43
CA VAL A 42 8.42 1.68 -11.74
C VAL A 42 7.03 2.21 -11.43
N SER A 43 6.08 2.09 -12.37
CA SER A 43 4.69 2.53 -12.18
C SER A 43 4.03 1.76 -11.04
N VAL A 44 4.15 0.44 -11.01
CA VAL A 44 3.62 -0.41 -9.94
C VAL A 44 4.20 0.00 -8.58
N TYR A 45 5.53 0.18 -8.50
CA TYR A 45 6.17 0.61 -7.27
C TYR A 45 5.67 2.00 -6.81
N GLY A 46 5.73 3.02 -7.67
CA GLY A 46 5.35 4.37 -7.27
C GLY A 46 3.85 4.51 -6.98
N ILE A 47 2.97 3.84 -7.72
CA ILE A 47 1.54 3.81 -7.42
C ILE A 47 1.28 3.16 -6.06
N SER A 48 1.94 2.04 -5.74
CA SER A 48 1.80 1.38 -4.44
C SER A 48 2.22 2.30 -3.27
N LEU A 49 3.30 3.06 -3.46
CA LEU A 49 3.81 4.03 -2.48
C LEU A 49 2.83 5.20 -2.30
N LEU A 50 2.30 5.75 -3.41
CA LEU A 50 1.28 6.79 -3.38
C LEU A 50 0.00 6.34 -2.66
N LEU A 51 -0.49 5.14 -2.96
CA LEU A 51 -1.70 4.60 -2.35
C LEU A 51 -1.53 4.36 -0.85
N LEU A 52 -0.37 3.88 -0.39
CA LEU A 52 -0.07 3.75 1.03
C LEU A 52 -0.13 5.10 1.74
N TYR A 53 0.61 6.09 1.26
CA TYR A 53 0.64 7.40 1.92
C TYR A 53 -0.72 8.11 1.86
N LEU A 54 -1.45 7.97 0.74
CA LEU A 54 -2.80 8.51 0.62
C LEU A 54 -3.77 7.86 1.61
N SER A 55 -3.74 6.52 1.72
CA SER A 55 -4.58 5.78 2.67
C SER A 55 -4.29 6.19 4.11
N SER A 56 -3.01 6.31 4.49
CA SER A 56 -2.64 6.71 5.85
C SER A 56 -3.02 8.17 6.15
N SER A 57 -2.80 9.09 5.21
CA SER A 57 -3.20 10.49 5.35
C SER A 57 -4.72 10.61 5.52
N LEU A 58 -5.51 9.85 4.76
CA LEU A 58 -6.97 9.82 4.89
C LEU A 58 -7.41 9.20 6.22
N TYR A 59 -6.78 8.12 6.67
CA TYR A 59 -7.10 7.48 7.95
C TYR A 59 -6.88 8.42 9.15
N HIS A 60 -5.80 9.19 9.14
CA HIS A 60 -5.48 10.16 10.21
C HIS A 60 -6.27 11.47 10.08
N GLY A 61 -6.71 11.83 8.87
CA GLY A 61 -7.50 13.03 8.62
C GLY A 61 -8.98 12.92 8.99
N ILE A 62 -9.54 11.71 9.05
CA ILE A 62 -10.98 11.50 9.25
C ILE A 62 -11.35 11.31 10.75
N ALA A 63 -12.46 11.94 11.14
CA ALA A 63 -13.06 11.80 12.47
C ALA A 63 -13.60 10.38 12.73
N ALA A 64 -13.76 10.01 14.01
CA ALA A 64 -14.20 8.67 14.40
C ALA A 64 -15.53 8.25 13.73
N GLY A 65 -15.59 7.03 13.18
CA GLY A 65 -16.78 6.50 12.51
C GLY A 65 -16.50 5.21 11.74
N LYS A 66 -17.53 4.66 11.09
CA LYS A 66 -17.42 3.43 10.26
C LYS A 66 -16.34 3.56 9.18
N LEU A 67 -16.21 4.74 8.58
CA LEU A 67 -15.21 5.02 7.54
C LEU A 67 -13.77 4.94 8.07
N LYS A 68 -13.52 5.33 9.33
CA LYS A 68 -12.19 5.21 9.96
C LYS A 68 -11.77 3.75 10.15
N SER A 69 -12.72 2.85 10.47
CA SER A 69 -12.46 1.40 10.56
C SER A 69 -12.07 0.81 9.21
N ILE A 70 -12.79 1.20 8.14
CA ILE A 70 -12.50 0.75 6.77
C ILE A 70 -11.13 1.25 6.33
N LEU A 71 -10.84 2.55 6.51
CA LEU A 71 -9.54 3.12 6.13
C LEU A 71 -8.38 2.53 6.92
N LYS A 72 -8.57 2.16 8.18
CA LYS A 72 -7.56 1.43 8.96
C LYS A 72 -7.20 0.09 8.32
N LYS A 73 -8.22 -0.68 7.92
CA LYS A 73 -8.02 -1.97 7.24
C LYS A 73 -7.34 -1.76 5.88
N THR A 74 -7.76 -0.74 5.12
CA THR A 74 -7.14 -0.37 3.84
C THR A 74 -5.67 0.00 4.02
N ASP A 75 -5.33 0.79 5.03
CA ASP A 75 -3.96 1.21 5.34
C ASP A 75 -3.05 0.00 5.62
N HIS A 76 -3.51 -0.94 6.44
CA HIS A 76 -2.82 -2.21 6.66
C HIS A 76 -2.64 -3.02 5.38
N CYS A 77 -3.69 -3.09 4.54
CA CYS A 77 -3.61 -3.80 3.26
C CYS A 77 -2.58 -3.16 2.32
N MET A 78 -2.46 -1.83 2.31
CA MET A 78 -1.52 -1.12 1.46
C MET A 78 -0.06 -1.41 1.81
N ILE A 79 0.26 -1.78 3.06
CA ILE A 79 1.63 -2.19 3.43
C ILE A 79 2.01 -3.47 2.67
N TYR A 80 1.13 -4.46 2.60
CA TYR A 80 1.39 -5.69 1.83
C TYR A 80 1.56 -5.40 0.33
N VAL A 81 0.73 -4.49 -0.21
CA VAL A 81 0.84 -4.06 -1.62
C VAL A 81 2.16 -3.33 -1.87
N LEU A 82 2.60 -2.45 -0.97
CA LEU A 82 3.88 -1.75 -1.11
C LEU A 82 5.06 -2.71 -1.07
N ILE A 83 5.02 -3.72 -0.20
CA ILE A 83 6.06 -4.76 -0.13
C ILE A 83 6.17 -5.44 -1.50
N ALA A 84 5.09 -5.99 -2.06
CA ALA A 84 5.09 -6.60 -3.38
C ALA A 84 5.51 -5.62 -4.51
N GLY A 85 5.02 -4.38 -4.43
CA GLY A 85 5.34 -3.31 -5.38
C GLY A 85 6.83 -2.98 -5.41
N SER A 86 7.49 -2.91 -4.25
CA SER A 86 8.93 -2.64 -4.14
C SER A 86 9.81 -3.75 -4.73
N TYR A 87 9.35 -5.01 -4.69
CA TYR A 87 10.05 -6.13 -5.33
C TYR A 87 9.85 -6.19 -6.84
N THR A 88 8.81 -5.56 -7.38
CA THR A 88 8.48 -5.61 -8.81
C THR A 88 9.61 -5.08 -9.72
N PRO A 89 10.21 -3.88 -9.50
CA PRO A 89 11.33 -3.41 -10.31
C PRO A 89 12.57 -4.28 -10.18
N PHE A 90 12.85 -4.80 -8.99
CA PHE A 90 13.96 -5.74 -8.81
C PHE A 90 13.74 -7.05 -9.59
N ALA A 91 12.54 -7.61 -9.50
CA ALA A 91 12.16 -8.86 -10.15
C ALA A 91 12.16 -8.75 -11.69
N LEU A 92 11.53 -7.71 -12.24
CA LEU A 92 11.31 -7.61 -13.68
C LEU A 92 12.40 -6.86 -14.44
N VAL A 93 13.19 -6.01 -13.76
CA VAL A 93 14.29 -5.25 -14.39
C VAL A 93 15.64 -5.87 -14.07
N SER A 94 15.95 -6.12 -12.79
CA SER A 94 17.28 -6.63 -12.39
C SER A 94 17.44 -8.12 -12.68
N LEU A 95 16.39 -8.92 -12.50
CA LEU A 95 16.37 -10.36 -12.73
C LEU A 95 15.71 -10.76 -14.06
N ARG A 96 15.72 -9.86 -15.05
CA ARG A 96 15.04 -10.05 -16.34
C ARG A 96 15.41 -11.35 -17.07
N ASN A 97 16.68 -11.76 -16.99
CA ASN A 97 17.20 -12.99 -17.63
C ASN A 97 17.26 -14.19 -16.67
N GLY A 98 16.72 -14.07 -15.46
CA GLY A 98 16.75 -15.08 -14.41
C GLY A 98 15.36 -15.40 -13.86
N PRO A 99 15.23 -15.81 -12.58
CA PRO A 99 13.95 -16.19 -11.98
C PRO A 99 13.10 -14.96 -11.57
N GLY A 100 13.12 -13.89 -12.35
CA GLY A 100 12.41 -12.65 -12.05
C GLY A 100 10.91 -12.85 -11.87
N TRP A 101 10.28 -13.62 -12.75
CA TRP A 101 8.86 -13.97 -12.64
C TRP A 101 8.55 -14.79 -11.39
N THR A 102 9.45 -15.66 -10.95
CA THR A 102 9.27 -16.42 -9.70
C THR A 102 9.23 -15.51 -8.48
N VAL A 103 10.18 -14.55 -8.40
CA VAL A 103 10.22 -13.58 -7.31
C VAL A 103 8.99 -12.67 -7.33
N PHE A 104 8.58 -12.22 -8.52
CA PHE A 104 7.37 -11.41 -8.70
C PHE A 104 6.12 -12.17 -8.26
N SER A 105 5.91 -13.39 -8.74
CA SER A 105 4.73 -14.17 -8.37
C SER A 105 4.72 -14.50 -6.88
N LEU A 106 5.86 -14.87 -6.29
CA LEU A 106 5.93 -15.18 -4.86
C LEU A 106 5.62 -13.97 -3.99
N SER A 107 6.18 -12.80 -4.31
CA SER A 107 5.93 -11.58 -3.53
C SER A 107 4.46 -11.15 -3.60
N TRP A 108 3.84 -11.23 -4.78
CA TRP A 108 2.42 -10.91 -4.97
C TRP A 108 1.48 -11.94 -4.33
N LEU A 109 1.83 -13.23 -4.35
CA LEU A 109 1.08 -14.26 -3.63
C LEU A 109 1.12 -14.04 -2.12
N LEU A 110 2.29 -13.72 -1.55
CA LEU A 110 2.42 -13.41 -0.13
C LEU A 110 1.63 -12.15 0.24
N ALA A 111 1.65 -11.12 -0.61
CA ALA A 111 0.83 -9.92 -0.39
C ALA A 111 -0.66 -10.24 -0.43
N ALA A 112 -1.13 -11.03 -1.40
CA ALA A 112 -2.52 -11.46 -1.48
C ALA A 112 -2.93 -12.28 -0.25
N ALA A 113 -2.06 -13.18 0.23
CA ALA A 113 -2.30 -13.94 1.45
C ALA A 113 -2.39 -13.04 2.70
N GLY A 114 -1.49 -12.06 2.84
CA GLY A 114 -1.52 -11.09 3.94
C GLY A 114 -2.80 -10.24 3.94
N ILE A 115 -3.24 -9.77 2.76
CA ILE A 115 -4.50 -9.04 2.60
C ILE A 115 -5.70 -9.92 2.96
N ALA A 116 -5.73 -11.19 2.51
CA ALA A 116 -6.81 -12.11 2.84
C ALA A 116 -6.90 -12.39 4.35
N GLN A 117 -5.75 -12.53 5.03
CA GLN A 117 -5.68 -12.68 6.48
C GLN A 117 -6.21 -11.43 7.21
N GLU A 118 -5.78 -10.23 6.80
CA GLU A 118 -6.24 -8.97 7.40
C GLU A 118 -7.78 -8.80 7.28
N LEU A 119 -8.32 -9.11 6.09
CA LEU A 119 -9.77 -9.00 5.83
C LEU A 119 -10.59 -10.04 6.62
N THR A 120 -10.08 -11.26 6.78
CA THR A 120 -10.79 -12.32 7.53
C THR A 120 -10.78 -12.06 9.04
N ILE A 121 -9.64 -11.62 9.59
CA ILE A 121 -9.51 -11.25 11.01
C ILE A 121 -10.39 -10.03 11.31
N GLY A 122 -10.39 -9.02 10.42
CA GLY A 122 -11.23 -7.84 10.55
C GLY A 122 -12.73 -8.13 10.53
N ARG A 123 -13.17 -9.19 9.81
CA ARG A 123 -14.58 -9.62 9.77
C ARG A 123 -15.00 -10.38 11.02
N LYS A 124 -14.09 -11.17 11.60
CA LYS A 124 -14.32 -11.87 12.88
C LYS A 124 -14.53 -10.88 14.04
N SER A 125 -13.76 -9.80 14.09
CA SER A 125 -13.88 -8.78 15.15
C SER A 125 -15.18 -7.96 15.08
N GLU A 126 -15.66 -7.63 13.88
CA GLU A 126 -16.93 -6.89 13.70
C GLU A 126 -18.13 -7.73 14.11
N ASN A 127 -18.15 -9.02 13.78
CA ASN A 127 -19.25 -9.92 14.16
C ASN A 127 -19.34 -10.10 15.68
N VAL A 128 -18.21 -10.24 16.37
CA VAL A 128 -18.17 -10.36 17.85
C VAL A 128 -18.64 -9.06 18.52
N CYS A 129 -18.25 -7.90 18.00
CA CYS A 129 -18.67 -6.62 18.56
C CYS A 129 -20.18 -6.35 18.35
N CYS A 130 -20.71 -6.68 17.17
CA CYS A 130 -22.15 -6.60 16.91
C CYS A 130 -22.96 -7.54 17.81
N LEU A 131 -22.46 -8.76 18.08
CA LEU A 131 -23.08 -9.72 19.00
C LEU A 131 -23.06 -9.21 20.45
N LEU A 132 -21.94 -8.68 20.92
CA LEU A 132 -21.84 -8.12 22.27
C LEU A 132 -22.79 -6.93 22.46
N ARG A 133 -22.93 -6.07 21.44
CA ARG A 133 -23.84 -4.92 21.44
C ARG A 133 -25.32 -5.28 21.34
N PHE A 134 -25.64 -6.53 21.00
CA PHE A 134 -26.99 -7.07 21.01
C PHE A 134 -27.35 -7.75 22.34
N ILE A 135 -26.35 -8.09 23.16
CA ILE A 135 -26.51 -8.80 24.44
C ILE A 135 -26.38 -7.83 25.64
N SER A 136 -25.78 -6.64 25.45
CA SER A 136 -25.69 -5.55 26.43
C SER A 136 -26.77 -4.48 26.22
#